data_AF-A0A1G7DLE4-F1
#
_entry.id   AF-A0A1G7DLE4-F1
#
_cell.length_a   1.000
_cell.length_b   1.000
_cell.length_c   1.000
_cell.angle_alpha   90.00
_cell.angle_beta   90.00
_cell.angle_gamma   90.00
#
_symmetry.space_group_name_H-M   'P 1'
#
loop_
_entity.id
_entity.type
_entity.pdbx_description
1 polymer ?
#
loop_
_entity_poly.entity_id
_entity_poly.type
_entity_poly.pdbx_seq_one_letter_code
_entity_poly.pdbx_strand_id
1 'polypeptide(L)'
;MTLTLDEVRNTKFHMARRAGYEVTDVDLFVDRVEASFAQLVEENQMLKRQIEALKSSQGDAPLSDEDGADDTVRQQPPAKQQAPAAAAPAPEAAAPAEDEDEDGTSVTVGTGPQQVVVRTPADASPWAAKIVQNAAEDAERWMAEAAAGAKETVESARREAHEITTDARTKAERVESEARVNAERLRNEAAAKASEVDRQVEERRSTLFTQLEQQRDGLQAAVRELADFEAEYRRSFTTQLEEQLSALKNGSSRPASTPALLEDEGDEQTPAGRRGHDQSSTPRLDALIRDNG
;
A
#
# COMPACT_ATOMS: atom_id res chain seq x y z
N MET A 1 18.08 22.53 12.06
CA MET A 1 17.29 21.79 13.06
C MET A 1 16.01 21.31 12.40
N THR A 2 15.92 20.03 12.06
CA THR A 2 14.76 19.42 11.38
C THR A 2 13.96 18.64 12.41
N LEU A 3 12.64 18.77 12.41
CA LEU A 3 11.78 18.02 13.32
C LEU A 3 12.04 16.51 13.15
N THR A 4 12.18 15.79 14.26
CA THR A 4 12.23 14.32 14.25
C THR A 4 10.82 13.74 14.19
N LEU A 5 10.69 12.47 13.77
CA LEU A 5 9.38 11.78 13.70
C LEU A 5 8.66 11.79 15.06
N ASP A 6 9.41 11.68 16.15
CA ASP A 6 8.90 11.74 17.52
C ASP A 6 8.47 13.15 17.96
N GLU A 7 9.10 14.19 17.41
CA GLU A 7 8.72 15.59 17.70
C GLU A 7 7.40 15.96 17.03
N VAL A 8 7.15 15.51 15.80
CA VAL A 8 5.86 15.71 15.11
C VAL A 8 4.74 15.01 15.88
N ARG A 9 4.97 13.78 16.31
CA ARG A 9 4.04 12.99 17.15
C ARG A 9 3.65 13.64 18.46
N ASN A 10 4.60 14.31 19.11
CA ASN A 10 4.37 14.92 20.41
C ASN A 10 3.91 16.38 20.31
N THR A 11 3.72 16.91 19.10
CA THR A 11 3.14 18.25 18.92
C THR A 11 1.64 18.23 19.25
N LYS A 12 1.27 18.90 20.33
CA LYS A 12 -0.12 19.05 20.76
C LYS A 12 -0.63 20.42 20.36
N PHE A 13 -1.62 20.46 19.46
CA PHE A 13 -2.28 21.70 19.07
C PHE A 13 -3.41 22.04 20.05
N HIS A 14 -3.51 23.31 20.46
CA HIS A 14 -4.59 23.79 21.32
C HIS A 14 -5.81 24.20 20.49
N MET A 15 -7.02 23.78 20.90
CA MET A 15 -8.26 24.16 20.21
C MET A 15 -8.50 25.68 20.28
N ALA A 16 -8.55 26.34 19.13
CA ALA A 16 -8.93 27.75 19.02
C ALA A 16 -10.47 27.88 19.10
N ARG A 17 -10.96 28.61 20.10
CA ARG A 17 -12.38 28.66 20.52
C ARG A 17 -13.39 29.22 19.49
N ARG A 18 -13.01 29.56 18.25
CA ARG A 18 -13.97 30.18 17.28
C ARG A 18 -13.68 30.04 15.78
N ALA A 19 -12.50 29.60 15.34
CA ALA A 19 -12.19 29.29 13.94
C ALA A 19 -10.85 28.53 13.87
N GLY A 20 -10.81 27.32 14.43
CA GLY A 20 -9.63 26.44 14.38
C GLY A 20 -9.76 25.37 13.29
N TYR A 21 -8.63 24.78 12.90
CA TYR A 21 -8.63 23.53 12.14
C TYR A 21 -9.30 22.43 12.97
N GLU A 22 -10.10 21.58 12.31
CA GLU A 22 -10.75 20.42 12.94
C GLU A 22 -9.70 19.46 13.50
N VAL A 23 -9.88 19.03 14.74
CA VAL A 23 -8.86 18.21 15.44
C VAL A 23 -8.64 16.89 14.73
N THR A 24 -9.72 16.29 14.20
CA THR A 24 -9.65 15.04 13.45
C THR A 24 -8.91 15.20 12.11
N ASP A 25 -9.09 16.33 11.42
CA ASP A 25 -8.41 16.59 10.14
C ASP A 25 -6.92 16.87 10.34
N VAL A 26 -6.57 17.52 11.46
CA VAL A 26 -5.18 17.74 11.86
C VAL A 26 -4.50 16.42 12.23
N ASP A 27 -5.19 15.52 12.94
CA ASP A 27 -4.68 14.20 13.32
C ASP A 27 -4.41 13.33 12.07
N LEU A 28 -5.36 13.29 11.13
CA LEU A 28 -5.20 12.58 9.84
C LEU A 28 -4.07 13.17 8.98
N PHE A 29 -3.85 14.48 9.06
CA PHE A 29 -2.73 15.12 8.38
C PHE A 29 -1.39 14.78 9.04
N VAL A 30 -1.34 14.75 10.37
CA VAL A 30 -0.15 14.34 11.14
C VAL A 30 0.23 12.89 10.84
N ASP A 31 -0.74 11.96 10.80
CA ASP A 31 -0.51 10.56 10.39
C ASP A 31 0.09 10.45 8.97
N ARG A 32 -0.39 11.28 8.03
CA ARG A 32 0.13 11.31 6.66
C ARG A 32 1.55 11.88 6.59
N VAL A 33 1.84 12.90 7.39
CA VAL A 33 3.19 13.48 7.50
C VAL A 33 4.14 12.46 8.12
N GLU A 34 3.71 11.70 9.13
CA GLU A 34 4.50 10.62 9.72
C GLU A 34 4.85 9.54 8.71
N ALA A 35 3.86 9.05 7.96
CA ALA A 35 4.10 8.05 6.92
C ALA A 35 5.09 8.55 5.86
N SER A 36 4.93 9.80 5.41
CA SER A 36 5.84 10.41 4.43
C SER A 36 7.24 10.63 5.00
N PHE A 37 7.37 10.97 6.28
CA PHE A 37 8.66 11.21 6.92
C PHE A 37 9.41 9.90 7.19
N ALA A 38 8.71 8.86 7.60
CA ALA A 38 9.27 7.51 7.72
C ALA A 38 9.80 7.01 6.37
N GLN A 39 9.01 7.19 5.29
CA GLN A 39 9.44 6.87 3.94
C GLN A 39 10.70 7.68 3.54
N LEU A 40 10.72 8.98 3.80
CA LEU A 40 11.87 9.83 3.45
C LEU A 40 13.13 9.45 4.24
N VAL A 41 13.00 9.04 5.50
CA VAL A 41 14.12 8.55 6.31
C VAL A 41 14.65 7.22 5.77
N GLU A 42 13.77 6.29 5.40
CA GLU A 42 14.16 5.02 4.78
C GLU A 42 14.86 5.25 3.43
N GLU A 43 14.32 6.12 2.57
CA GLU A 43 14.94 6.52 1.31
C GLU A 43 16.30 7.18 1.54
N ASN A 44 16.44 8.05 2.54
CA ASN A 44 17.73 8.68 2.86
C ASN A 44 18.75 7.65 3.36
N GLN A 45 18.33 6.68 4.17
CA GLN A 45 19.18 5.58 4.60
C GLN A 45 19.59 4.69 3.43
N MET A 46 18.65 4.39 2.53
CA MET A 46 18.93 3.61 1.33
C MET A 46 19.92 4.33 0.40
N LEU A 47 19.70 5.63 0.16
CA LEU A 47 20.61 6.46 -0.65
C LEU A 47 21.99 6.57 0.00
N LYS A 48 22.07 6.71 1.33
CA LYS A 48 23.36 6.69 2.05
C LYS A 48 24.08 5.36 1.87
N ARG A 49 23.37 4.23 2.01
CA ARG A 49 23.95 2.89 1.75
C ARG A 49 24.39 2.73 0.30
N GLN A 50 23.65 3.28 -0.65
CA GLN A 50 24.03 3.28 -2.06
C GLN A 50 25.27 4.14 -2.31
N ILE A 51 25.36 5.33 -1.71
CA ILE A 51 26.54 6.20 -1.80
C ILE A 51 27.74 5.51 -1.14
N GLU A 52 27.57 4.86 0.00
CA GLU A 52 28.64 4.13 0.69
C GLU A 52 29.11 2.92 -0.12
N ALA A 53 28.19 2.16 -0.73
CA ALA A 53 28.51 1.08 -1.64
C ALA A 53 29.22 1.59 -2.91
N LEU A 54 28.76 2.72 -3.47
CA LEU A 54 29.39 3.36 -4.62
C LEU A 54 30.78 3.89 -4.26
N LYS A 55 30.95 4.54 -3.11
CA LYS A 55 32.23 5.03 -2.58
C LYS A 55 33.19 3.90 -2.23
N SER A 56 32.66 2.74 -1.82
CA SER A 56 33.46 1.52 -1.60
C SER A 56 33.86 0.85 -2.91
N SER A 57 33.00 0.92 -3.95
CA SER A 57 33.29 0.40 -5.29
C SER A 57 34.17 1.34 -6.13
N GLN A 58 34.10 2.63 -5.85
CA GLN A 58 34.90 3.71 -6.42
C GLN A 58 36.03 3.97 -5.43
N GLY A 59 36.99 3.05 -5.39
CA GLY A 59 38.03 2.95 -4.37
C GLY A 59 38.67 4.29 -3.96
N ASP A 60 38.98 4.35 -2.67
CA ASP A 60 39.79 5.33 -1.93
C ASP A 60 40.63 6.28 -2.80
N ALA A 61 40.08 7.48 -3.03
CA ALA A 61 40.85 8.66 -3.40
C ALA A 61 40.79 9.62 -2.19
N PRO A 62 41.89 9.85 -1.47
CA PRO A 62 41.87 10.61 -0.23
C PRO A 62 41.88 12.10 -0.58
N LEU A 63 40.77 12.80 -0.38
CA LEU A 63 40.78 14.26 -0.25
C LEU A 63 39.79 14.69 0.85
N SER A 64 40.41 14.97 1.99
CA SER A 64 40.16 16.08 2.91
C SER A 64 38.82 16.16 3.64
N ASP A 65 38.92 15.95 4.95
CA ASP A 65 38.13 16.66 5.95
C ASP A 65 38.05 18.15 5.61
N GLU A 66 36.85 18.68 5.39
CA GLU A 66 36.49 20.03 5.84
C GLU A 66 35.04 20.05 6.33
N ASP A 67 34.96 20.26 7.64
CA ASP A 67 33.81 20.71 8.40
C ASP A 67 33.35 22.08 7.86
N GLY A 68 32.05 22.27 7.60
CA GLY A 68 31.55 23.51 7.03
C GLY A 68 30.03 23.57 6.89
N ALA A 69 29.41 24.26 7.82
CA ALA A 69 27.98 24.58 7.86
C ALA A 69 27.56 25.65 6.82
N ASP A 70 26.23 25.79 6.65
CA ASP A 70 25.48 26.87 5.96
C ASP A 70 25.54 26.88 4.42
N ASP A 71 24.60 27.38 3.65
CA ASP A 71 23.16 27.68 3.67
C ASP A 71 22.88 28.20 2.23
N THR A 72 21.62 28.12 1.82
CA THR A 72 21.01 28.82 0.68
C THR A 72 21.20 28.30 -0.76
N VAL A 73 20.07 27.77 -1.27
CA VAL A 73 19.33 28.20 -2.47
C VAL A 73 20.17 28.57 -3.71
N ARG A 74 19.93 27.87 -4.86
CA ARG A 74 19.23 28.42 -6.04
C ARG A 74 19.36 27.53 -7.31
N GLN A 75 18.18 27.26 -7.91
CA GLN A 75 17.90 27.07 -9.35
C GLN A 75 18.24 25.75 -10.09
N GLN A 76 17.19 25.00 -10.41
CA GLN A 76 16.95 24.44 -11.76
C GLN A 76 16.57 25.57 -12.77
N PRO A 77 16.50 25.33 -14.10
CA PRO A 77 17.31 24.51 -15.04
C PRO A 77 17.71 25.38 -16.30
N PRO A 78 18.29 24.89 -17.44
CA PRO A 78 17.57 24.05 -18.43
C PRO A 78 18.40 23.03 -19.26
N ALA A 79 17.69 22.00 -19.72
CA ALA A 79 17.77 21.29 -21.00
C ALA A 79 19.13 21.09 -21.72
N LYS A 80 19.48 19.82 -21.97
CA LYS A 80 19.78 19.32 -23.33
C LYS A 80 19.47 17.84 -23.46
N GLN A 81 18.69 17.57 -24.50
CA GLN A 81 18.37 16.26 -25.06
C GLN A 81 19.64 15.48 -25.41
N GLN A 82 19.60 14.16 -25.29
CA GLN A 82 19.97 13.29 -26.41
C GLN A 82 19.43 11.86 -26.21
N ALA A 83 18.57 11.48 -27.15
CA ALA A 83 18.18 10.12 -27.43
C ALA A 83 19.31 9.38 -28.20
N PRO A 84 19.25 8.04 -28.29
CA PRO A 84 20.39 7.18 -28.63
C PRO A 84 20.47 6.84 -30.13
N ALA A 85 21.69 6.77 -30.66
CA ALA A 85 22.12 6.12 -31.92
C ALA A 85 23.62 6.45 -32.09
N ALA A 86 24.51 5.68 -32.68
CA ALA A 86 24.57 4.32 -33.22
C ALA A 86 26.05 4.11 -33.63
N ALA A 87 26.41 2.86 -33.90
CA ALA A 87 27.62 2.41 -34.64
C ALA A 87 28.97 2.52 -33.90
N ALA A 88 29.95 1.64 -34.05
CA ALA A 88 30.11 0.28 -34.59
C ALA A 88 31.57 -0.10 -34.21
N PRO A 89 31.93 -1.39 -34.05
CA PRO A 89 33.24 -1.78 -33.52
C PRO A 89 34.28 -2.12 -34.59
N ALA A 90 35.55 -1.98 -34.17
CA ALA A 90 36.81 -2.59 -34.67
C ALA A 90 37.46 -1.97 -35.93
N PRO A 91 38.78 -2.19 -36.19
CA PRO A 91 39.90 -2.70 -35.36
C PRO A 91 41.15 -1.78 -35.45
N GLU A 92 42.25 -2.08 -34.75
CA GLU A 92 43.63 -2.19 -35.30
C GLU A 92 44.68 -2.28 -34.17
N ALA A 93 45.72 -3.05 -34.45
CA ALA A 93 46.71 -3.60 -33.52
C ALA A 93 47.94 -2.70 -33.35
N ALA A 94 48.61 -2.80 -32.19
CA ALA A 94 50.05 -2.59 -32.06
C ALA A 94 50.56 -3.25 -30.75
N ALA A 95 51.56 -4.11 -30.88
CA ALA A 95 52.46 -4.61 -29.82
C ALA A 95 53.80 -3.84 -29.93
N PRO A 96 54.89 -4.15 -29.19
CA PRO A 96 55.12 -4.68 -27.82
C PRO A 96 56.19 -3.86 -27.02
N ALA A 97 56.45 -4.22 -25.74
CA ALA A 97 57.73 -4.21 -24.99
C ALA A 97 57.45 -4.04 -23.46
N GLU A 98 57.78 -5.04 -22.62
CA GLU A 98 58.88 -5.06 -21.62
C GLU A 98 58.45 -4.39 -20.29
N ASP A 99 58.59 -4.91 -19.06
CA ASP A 99 59.45 -5.93 -18.44
C ASP A 99 58.86 -6.35 -17.06
N GLU A 100 59.28 -7.55 -16.58
CA GLU A 100 59.63 -7.92 -15.18
C GLU A 100 58.54 -7.85 -14.07
N ASP A 101 58.36 -8.77 -13.11
CA ASP A 101 59.20 -9.80 -12.48
C ASP A 101 58.36 -10.83 -11.69
N GLU A 102 58.96 -12.03 -11.55
CA GLU A 102 59.02 -12.97 -10.40
C GLU A 102 57.75 -13.49 -9.66
N ASP A 103 57.64 -14.84 -9.64
CA ASP A 103 57.71 -15.75 -8.46
C ASP A 103 56.87 -17.01 -8.79
N GLY A 104 57.43 -18.17 -9.14
CA GLY A 104 58.09 -19.08 -8.20
C GLY A 104 57.14 -20.20 -7.77
N THR A 105 57.08 -21.34 -8.49
CA THR A 105 56.88 -22.69 -7.91
C THR A 105 57.22 -23.76 -8.95
N SER A 106 58.29 -24.50 -8.66
CA SER A 106 58.80 -25.63 -9.41
C SER A 106 57.93 -26.89 -9.25
N VAL A 107 57.58 -27.54 -10.36
CA VAL A 107 57.27 -28.97 -10.39
C VAL A 107 58.38 -29.68 -11.18
N THR A 108 59.23 -30.39 -10.45
CA THR A 108 60.27 -31.26 -11.00
C THR A 108 59.63 -32.59 -11.43
N VAL A 109 59.44 -32.79 -12.73
CA VAL A 109 59.34 -34.14 -13.30
C VAL A 109 60.71 -34.50 -13.89
N GLY A 110 61.40 -35.38 -13.19
CA GLY A 110 62.66 -35.94 -13.65
C GLY A 110 62.44 -36.85 -14.85
N THR A 111 63.06 -36.49 -15.97
CA THR A 111 63.59 -37.43 -16.96
C THR A 111 64.80 -36.72 -17.59
N GLY A 112 66.00 -37.19 -17.24
CA GLY A 112 67.25 -36.51 -17.57
C GLY A 112 67.49 -36.39 -19.09
N PRO A 113 68.23 -35.36 -19.52
CA PRO A 113 68.60 -35.21 -20.92
C PRO A 113 69.62 -36.31 -21.30
N GLN A 114 69.21 -37.28 -22.11
CA GLN A 114 70.17 -38.14 -22.80
C GLN A 114 70.85 -37.32 -23.90
N GLN A 115 72.06 -36.85 -23.60
CA GLN A 115 72.92 -36.15 -24.54
C GLN A 115 73.49 -37.17 -25.54
N VAL A 116 72.90 -37.24 -26.74
CA VAL A 116 73.45 -38.01 -27.86
C VAL A 116 74.63 -37.24 -28.44
N VAL A 117 75.85 -37.64 -28.08
CA VAL A 117 77.09 -37.08 -28.64
C VAL A 117 77.28 -37.64 -30.05
N VAL A 118 76.99 -36.81 -31.06
CA VAL A 118 77.25 -37.09 -32.47
C VAL A 118 78.77 -37.03 -32.71
N ARG A 119 79.40 -38.18 -32.97
CA ARG A 119 80.85 -38.27 -33.22
C ARG A 119 81.23 -38.18 -34.71
N THR A 120 80.26 -38.09 -35.62
CA THR A 120 80.48 -37.95 -37.07
C THR A 120 79.37 -37.10 -37.72
N PRO A 121 79.70 -36.13 -38.59
CA PRO A 121 78.71 -35.23 -39.19
C PRO A 121 77.79 -35.89 -40.24
N ALA A 122 78.03 -37.15 -40.62
CA ALA A 122 77.25 -37.85 -41.66
C ALA A 122 76.02 -38.62 -41.12
N ASP A 123 76.03 -39.07 -39.86
CA ASP A 123 74.90 -39.81 -39.24
C ASP A 123 73.90 -38.90 -38.50
N ALA A 124 74.22 -37.61 -38.38
CA ALA A 124 73.40 -36.61 -37.67
C ALA A 124 72.15 -36.19 -38.45
N SER A 125 72.25 -36.10 -39.78
CA SER A 125 71.18 -35.62 -40.65
C SER A 125 69.93 -36.51 -40.68
N PRO A 126 70.02 -37.85 -40.80
CA PRO A 126 68.82 -38.70 -40.82
C PRO A 126 68.12 -38.80 -39.46
N TRP A 127 68.87 -38.75 -38.36
CA TRP A 127 68.29 -38.73 -37.00
C TRP A 127 67.59 -37.39 -36.69
N ALA A 128 68.22 -36.26 -37.06
CA ALA A 128 67.60 -34.94 -36.89
C ALA A 128 66.32 -34.79 -37.72
N ALA A 129 66.30 -35.30 -38.96
CA ALA A 129 65.10 -35.32 -39.80
C ALA A 129 63.96 -36.12 -39.17
N LYS A 130 64.26 -37.27 -38.54
CA LYS A 130 63.26 -38.10 -37.84
C LYS A 130 62.72 -37.42 -36.59
N ILE A 131 63.54 -36.69 -35.85
CA ILE A 131 63.07 -35.90 -34.70
C ILE A 131 62.12 -34.79 -35.16
N VAL A 132 62.47 -34.06 -36.23
CA VAL A 132 61.60 -33.01 -36.77
C VAL A 132 60.29 -33.60 -37.30
N GLN A 133 60.33 -34.77 -37.95
CA GLN A 133 59.12 -35.46 -38.39
C GLN A 133 58.25 -35.90 -37.21
N ASN A 134 58.83 -36.56 -36.20
CA ASN A 134 58.08 -36.97 -35.02
C ASN A 134 57.51 -35.76 -34.26
N ALA A 135 58.26 -34.67 -34.16
CA ALA A 135 57.80 -33.43 -33.53
C ALA A 135 56.66 -32.78 -34.34
N ALA A 136 56.69 -32.87 -35.67
CA ALA A 136 55.60 -32.40 -36.52
C ALA A 136 54.34 -33.27 -36.33
N GLU A 137 54.48 -34.60 -36.31
CA GLU A 137 53.37 -35.54 -36.05
C GLU A 137 52.78 -35.35 -34.65
N ASP A 138 53.62 -35.12 -33.64
CA ASP A 138 53.18 -34.82 -32.28
C ASP A 138 52.47 -33.47 -32.23
N ALA A 139 53.00 -32.42 -32.87
CA ALA A 139 52.35 -31.11 -32.94
C ALA A 139 50.98 -31.18 -33.61
N GLU A 140 50.84 -31.93 -34.71
CA GLU A 140 49.55 -32.18 -35.37
C GLU A 140 48.56 -32.91 -34.45
N ARG A 141 49.03 -33.89 -33.67
CA ARG A 141 48.20 -34.59 -32.68
C ARG A 141 47.75 -33.67 -31.55
N TRP A 142 48.65 -32.86 -30.98
CA TRP A 142 48.30 -31.89 -29.96
C TRP A 142 47.33 -30.83 -30.47
N MET A 143 47.49 -30.37 -31.72
CA MET A 143 46.55 -29.44 -32.35
C MET A 143 45.19 -30.09 -32.62
N ALA A 144 45.14 -31.34 -33.06
CA ALA A 144 43.90 -32.07 -33.27
C ALA A 144 43.15 -32.31 -31.94
N GLU A 145 43.87 -32.69 -30.89
CA GLU A 145 43.33 -32.88 -29.54
C GLU A 145 42.84 -31.55 -28.94
N ALA A 146 43.64 -30.48 -29.05
CA ALA A 146 43.23 -29.15 -28.60
C ALA A 146 42.00 -28.63 -29.37
N ALA A 147 41.94 -28.86 -30.68
CA ALA A 147 40.77 -28.50 -31.50
C ALA A 147 39.54 -29.35 -31.15
N ALA A 148 39.71 -30.62 -30.79
CA ALA A 148 38.63 -31.49 -30.32
C ALA A 148 38.11 -31.05 -28.95
N GLY A 149 39.01 -30.79 -27.99
CA GLY A 149 38.64 -30.26 -26.66
C GLY A 149 37.98 -28.89 -26.72
N ALA A 150 38.44 -28.01 -27.62
CA ALA A 150 37.78 -26.72 -27.87
C ALA A 150 36.36 -26.89 -28.43
N LYS A 151 36.13 -27.85 -29.33
CA LYS A 151 34.78 -28.15 -29.83
C LYS A 151 33.89 -28.73 -28.74
N GLU A 152 34.40 -29.67 -27.95
CA GLU A 152 33.65 -30.29 -26.85
C GLU A 152 33.22 -29.25 -25.82
N THR A 153 34.12 -28.35 -25.41
CA THR A 153 33.81 -27.27 -24.46
C THR A 153 32.80 -26.27 -25.02
N VAL A 154 32.88 -25.93 -26.31
CA VAL A 154 31.86 -25.08 -26.97
C VAL A 154 30.51 -25.80 -27.05
N GLU A 155 30.49 -27.09 -27.35
CA GLU A 155 29.27 -27.89 -27.43
C GLU A 155 28.63 -28.13 -26.05
N SER A 156 29.43 -28.34 -24.99
CA SER A 156 28.92 -28.46 -23.62
C SER A 156 28.36 -27.12 -23.14
N ALA A 157 29.10 -26.02 -23.31
CA ALA A 157 28.61 -24.69 -22.96
C ALA A 157 27.32 -24.33 -23.72
N ARG A 158 27.21 -24.72 -25.00
CA ARG A 158 26.00 -24.51 -25.79
C ARG A 158 24.82 -25.36 -25.31
N ARG A 159 25.05 -26.60 -24.88
CA ARG A 159 24.02 -27.47 -24.29
C ARG A 159 23.52 -26.91 -22.96
N GLU A 160 24.42 -26.53 -22.07
CA GLU A 160 24.09 -25.91 -20.78
C GLU A 160 23.34 -24.59 -20.97
N ALA A 161 23.78 -23.73 -21.89
CA ALA A 161 23.05 -22.51 -22.21
C ALA A 161 21.63 -22.81 -22.71
N HIS A 162 21.46 -23.81 -23.57
CA HIS A 162 20.14 -24.19 -24.06
C HIS A 162 19.23 -24.73 -22.96
N GLU A 163 19.76 -25.56 -22.07
CA GLU A 163 19.04 -26.07 -20.89
C GLU A 163 18.59 -24.92 -19.99
N ILE A 164 19.49 -24.02 -19.62
CA ILE A 164 19.18 -22.85 -18.77
C ILE A 164 18.10 -21.98 -19.44
N THR A 165 18.20 -21.72 -20.75
CA THR A 165 17.19 -20.90 -21.45
C THR A 165 15.82 -21.58 -21.49
N THR A 166 15.77 -22.90 -21.65
CA THR A 166 14.52 -23.67 -21.69
C THR A 166 13.88 -23.75 -20.30
N ASP A 167 14.68 -23.96 -19.26
CA ASP A 167 14.25 -23.95 -17.87
C ASP A 167 13.74 -22.58 -17.45
N ALA A 168 14.48 -21.53 -17.78
CA ALA A 168 14.08 -20.15 -17.49
C ALA A 168 12.75 -19.82 -18.20
N ARG A 169 12.60 -20.22 -19.46
CA ARG A 169 11.37 -20.04 -20.23
C ARG A 169 10.19 -20.79 -19.60
N THR A 170 10.37 -22.05 -19.23
CA THR A 170 9.31 -22.87 -18.62
C THR A 170 8.88 -22.30 -17.25
N LYS A 171 9.85 -21.84 -16.45
CA LYS A 171 9.58 -21.16 -15.17
C LYS A 171 8.83 -19.85 -15.38
N ALA A 172 9.21 -19.06 -16.38
CA ALA A 172 8.53 -17.81 -16.73
C ALA A 172 7.09 -18.07 -17.19
N GLU A 173 6.86 -19.04 -18.07
CA GLU A 173 5.52 -19.42 -18.54
C GLU A 173 4.64 -19.92 -17.38
N ARG A 174 5.21 -20.70 -16.44
CA ARG A 174 4.50 -21.11 -15.22
C ARG A 174 4.08 -19.91 -14.36
N VAL A 175 5.02 -19.04 -14.02
CA VAL A 175 4.76 -17.85 -13.20
C VAL A 175 3.75 -16.92 -13.89
N GLU A 176 3.85 -16.76 -15.21
CA GLU A 176 2.89 -15.95 -15.96
C GLU A 176 1.49 -16.56 -15.92
N SER A 177 1.36 -17.88 -16.07
CA SER A 177 0.05 -18.56 -15.97
C SER A 177 -0.55 -18.43 -14.57
N GLU A 178 0.25 -18.59 -13.51
CA GLU A 178 -0.18 -18.44 -12.13
C GLU A 178 -0.59 -16.99 -11.83
N ALA A 179 0.19 -16.02 -12.30
CA ALA A 179 -0.11 -14.61 -12.16
C ALA A 179 -1.41 -14.23 -12.91
N ARG A 180 -1.62 -14.76 -14.12
CA ARG A 180 -2.85 -14.54 -14.88
C ARG A 180 -4.07 -15.12 -14.15
N VAL A 181 -4.00 -16.35 -13.68
CA VAL A 181 -5.09 -16.99 -12.92
C VAL A 181 -5.37 -16.23 -11.61
N ASN A 182 -4.34 -15.81 -10.88
CA ASN A 182 -4.54 -15.03 -9.66
C ASN A 182 -5.14 -13.65 -9.94
N ALA A 183 -4.71 -12.98 -11.03
CA ALA A 183 -5.29 -11.71 -11.46
C ALA A 183 -6.77 -11.86 -11.86
N GLU A 184 -7.13 -12.92 -12.58
CA GLU A 184 -8.52 -13.22 -12.92
C GLU A 184 -9.36 -13.51 -11.66
N ARG A 185 -8.83 -14.32 -10.74
CA ARG A 185 -9.47 -14.58 -9.45
C ARG A 185 -9.71 -13.28 -8.67
N LEU A 186 -8.70 -12.42 -8.57
CA LEU A 186 -8.81 -11.14 -7.87
C LEU A 186 -9.81 -10.20 -8.56
N ARG A 187 -9.83 -10.15 -9.89
CA ARG A 187 -10.82 -9.36 -10.65
C ARG A 187 -12.24 -9.85 -10.41
N ASN A 188 -12.46 -11.16 -10.41
CA ASN A 188 -13.77 -11.76 -10.15
C ASN A 188 -14.20 -11.51 -8.70
N GLU A 189 -13.29 -11.64 -7.73
CA GLU A 189 -13.56 -11.34 -6.33
C GLU A 189 -13.90 -9.85 -6.12
N ALA A 190 -13.15 -8.95 -6.75
CA ALA A 190 -13.42 -7.52 -6.69
C ALA A 190 -14.77 -7.16 -7.33
N ALA A 191 -15.10 -7.75 -8.50
CA ALA A 191 -16.39 -7.56 -9.16
C ALA A 191 -17.55 -8.08 -8.30
N ALA A 192 -17.39 -9.26 -7.66
CA ALA A 192 -18.38 -9.81 -6.74
C ALA A 192 -18.59 -8.89 -5.53
N LYS A 193 -17.50 -8.42 -4.90
CA LYS A 193 -17.56 -7.47 -3.78
C LYS A 193 -18.23 -6.15 -4.17
N ALA A 194 -17.92 -5.60 -5.35
CA ALA A 194 -18.57 -4.40 -5.85
C ALA A 194 -20.09 -4.61 -5.99
N SER A 195 -20.51 -5.72 -6.62
CA SER A 195 -21.93 -6.03 -6.79
C SER A 195 -22.67 -6.25 -5.46
N GLU A 196 -22.00 -6.81 -4.47
CA GLU A 196 -22.58 -7.00 -3.13
C GLU A 196 -22.73 -5.66 -2.39
N VAL A 197 -21.74 -4.77 -2.48
CA VAL A 197 -21.85 -3.42 -1.91
C VAL A 197 -22.97 -2.64 -2.59
N ASP A 198 -23.10 -2.72 -3.92
CA ASP A 198 -24.19 -2.07 -4.66
C ASP A 198 -25.56 -2.60 -4.19
N ARG A 199 -25.69 -3.92 -4.01
CA ARG A 199 -26.90 -4.54 -3.46
C ARG A 199 -27.21 -4.04 -2.05
N GLN A 200 -26.20 -3.96 -1.18
CA GLN A 200 -26.37 -3.45 0.19
C GLN A 200 -26.74 -1.97 0.23
N VAL A 201 -26.17 -1.15 -0.67
CA VAL A 201 -26.52 0.26 -0.80
C VAL A 201 -27.98 0.41 -1.22
N GLU A 202 -28.44 -0.37 -2.20
CA GLU A 202 -29.83 -0.31 -2.65
C GLU A 202 -30.81 -0.81 -1.57
N GLU A 203 -30.45 -1.86 -0.84
CA GLU A 203 -31.23 -2.39 0.29
C GLU A 203 -31.33 -1.37 1.43
N ARG A 204 -30.22 -0.73 1.80
CA ARG A 204 -30.21 0.35 2.79
C ARG A 204 -31.02 1.55 2.31
N ARG A 205 -30.87 1.92 1.05
CA ARG A 205 -31.60 3.03 0.42
C ARG A 205 -33.10 2.80 0.49
N SER A 206 -33.58 1.64 0.05
CA SER A 206 -35.01 1.30 0.08
C SER A 206 -35.56 1.22 1.51
N THR A 207 -34.78 0.69 2.46
CA THR A 207 -35.15 0.65 3.89
C THR A 207 -35.29 2.06 4.46
N LEU A 208 -34.32 2.94 4.22
CA LEU A 208 -34.36 4.33 4.70
C LEU A 208 -35.50 5.11 4.06
N PHE A 209 -35.76 4.92 2.77
CA PHE A 209 -36.91 5.57 2.13
C PHE A 209 -38.23 5.07 2.69
N THR A 210 -38.39 3.77 2.90
CA THR A 210 -39.58 3.20 3.54
C THR A 210 -39.80 3.79 4.93
N GLN A 211 -38.72 3.93 5.71
CA GLN A 211 -38.77 4.55 7.04
C GLN A 211 -39.15 6.04 6.96
N LEU A 212 -38.57 6.80 6.04
CA LEU A 212 -38.89 8.22 5.84
C LEU A 212 -40.34 8.41 5.38
N GLU A 213 -40.86 7.52 4.53
CA GLU A 213 -42.27 7.53 4.12
C GLU A 213 -43.21 7.24 5.28
N GLN A 214 -42.89 6.25 6.12
CA GLN A 214 -43.65 5.98 7.35
C GLN A 214 -43.66 7.17 8.31
N GLN A 215 -42.50 7.82 8.50
CA GLN A 215 -42.39 9.02 9.33
C GLN A 215 -43.20 10.19 8.75
N ARG A 216 -43.11 10.40 7.43
CA ARG A 216 -43.92 11.41 6.73
C ARG A 216 -45.41 11.15 6.96
N ASP A 217 -45.87 9.91 6.77
CA ASP A 217 -47.29 9.56 6.89
C ASP A 217 -47.77 9.68 8.34
N GLY A 218 -46.94 9.29 9.31
CA GLY A 218 -47.20 9.49 10.74
C GLY A 218 -47.31 10.97 11.12
N LEU A 219 -46.39 11.81 10.64
CA LEU A 219 -46.45 13.26 10.86
C LEU A 219 -47.68 13.88 10.19
N GLN A 220 -48.05 13.44 8.99
CA GLN A 220 -49.27 13.89 8.33
C GLN A 220 -50.53 13.48 9.10
N ALA A 221 -50.56 12.28 9.69
CA ALA A 221 -51.66 11.84 10.56
C ALA A 221 -51.76 12.71 11.82
N ALA A 222 -50.64 12.95 12.51
CA ALA A 222 -50.61 13.80 13.70
C ALA A 222 -51.05 15.25 13.42
N VAL A 223 -50.69 15.80 12.26
CA VAL A 223 -51.16 17.13 11.84
C VAL A 223 -52.68 17.15 11.62
N ARG A 224 -53.25 16.10 11.02
CA ARG A 224 -54.71 15.99 10.85
C ARG A 224 -55.41 15.86 12.21
N GLU A 225 -54.90 15.01 13.09
CA GLU A 225 -55.42 14.83 14.45
C GLU A 225 -55.39 16.13 15.25
N LEU A 226 -54.29 16.90 15.18
CA LEU A 226 -54.20 18.20 15.84
C LEU A 226 -55.20 19.22 15.28
N ALA A 227 -55.43 19.21 13.97
CA ALA A 227 -56.42 20.08 13.33
C ALA A 227 -57.86 19.72 13.72
N ASP A 228 -58.16 18.41 13.80
CA ASP A 228 -59.46 17.91 14.26
C ASP A 228 -59.70 18.26 15.74
N PHE A 229 -58.68 18.07 16.60
CA PHE A 229 -58.71 18.50 18.00
C PHE A 229 -58.92 20.00 18.13
N GLU A 230 -58.23 20.82 17.33
CA GLU A 230 -58.41 22.27 17.33
C GLU A 230 -59.85 22.65 16.93
N ALA A 231 -60.41 22.02 15.89
CA ALA A 231 -61.76 22.28 15.44
C ALA A 231 -62.79 21.94 16.53
N GLU A 232 -62.66 20.78 17.18
CA GLU A 232 -63.54 20.35 18.27
C GLU A 232 -63.36 21.22 19.53
N TYR A 233 -62.14 21.59 19.88
CA TYR A 233 -61.86 22.51 20.98
C TYR A 233 -62.50 23.89 20.73
N ARG A 234 -62.34 24.46 19.53
CA ARG A 234 -62.98 25.73 19.17
C ARG A 234 -64.50 25.63 19.24
N ARG A 235 -65.08 24.52 18.78
CA ARG A 235 -66.53 24.28 18.82
C ARG A 235 -67.06 24.15 20.24
N SER A 236 -66.44 23.30 21.06
CA SER A 236 -66.81 23.07 22.46
C SER A 236 -66.64 24.34 23.30
N PHE A 237 -65.52 25.06 23.14
CA PHE A 237 -65.29 26.34 23.81
C PHE A 237 -66.32 27.40 23.43
N THR A 238 -66.66 27.52 22.14
CA THR A 238 -67.70 28.46 21.68
C THR A 238 -69.06 28.09 22.27
N THR A 239 -69.42 26.79 22.27
CA THR A 239 -70.67 26.29 22.86
C THR A 239 -70.74 26.60 24.36
N GLN A 240 -69.64 26.36 25.08
CA GLN A 240 -69.56 26.64 26.52
C GLN A 240 -69.67 28.14 26.82
N LEU A 241 -69.03 29.01 26.03
CA LEU A 241 -69.16 30.46 26.17
C LEU A 241 -70.58 30.95 25.88
N GLU A 242 -71.25 30.39 24.86
CA GLU A 242 -72.65 30.70 24.55
C GLU A 242 -73.59 30.26 25.68
N GLU A 243 -73.36 29.09 26.27
CA GLU A 243 -74.12 28.59 27.42
C GLU A 243 -73.93 29.48 28.66
N GLN A 244 -72.67 29.86 28.98
CA GLN A 244 -72.37 30.77 30.08
C GLN A 244 -73.01 32.15 29.88
N LEU A 245 -72.97 32.68 28.65
CA LEU A 245 -73.60 33.95 28.31
C LEU A 245 -75.14 33.87 28.44
N SER A 246 -75.75 32.76 28.03
CA SER A 246 -77.18 32.51 28.18
C SER A 246 -77.59 32.39 29.65
N ALA A 247 -76.83 31.66 30.47
CA ALA A 247 -77.05 31.53 31.90
C ALA A 247 -76.99 32.89 32.62
N LEU A 248 -76.03 33.75 32.24
CA LEU A 248 -75.91 35.12 32.76
C LEU A 248 -77.11 35.99 32.36
N LYS A 249 -77.53 35.93 31.08
CA LYS A 249 -78.73 36.66 30.60
C LYS A 249 -80.00 36.24 31.31
N ASN A 250 -80.10 34.97 31.70
CA ASN A 250 -81.27 34.40 32.38
C ASN A 250 -81.19 34.52 33.93
N GLY A 251 -80.13 35.14 34.47
CA GLY A 251 -79.99 35.42 35.90
C GLY A 251 -79.60 34.23 36.79
N SER A 252 -79.13 33.12 36.20
CA SER A 252 -78.67 31.93 36.94
C SER A 252 -77.14 31.93 37.03
N SER A 253 -76.60 32.55 38.09
CA SER A 253 -75.14 32.65 38.30
C SER A 253 -74.54 31.42 38.97
N ARG A 254 -74.95 30.21 38.59
CA ARG A 254 -74.37 28.97 39.12
C ARG A 254 -74.13 27.97 37.99
N PRO A 255 -72.85 27.67 37.65
CA PRO A 255 -72.54 26.68 36.64
C PRO A 255 -72.91 25.30 37.18
N ALA A 256 -73.74 24.56 36.45
CA ALA A 256 -74.12 23.18 36.80
C ALA A 256 -73.15 22.14 36.21
N SER A 257 -72.26 22.53 35.30
CA SER A 257 -71.44 21.59 34.54
C SER A 257 -69.97 22.03 34.49
N THR A 258 -69.12 21.15 35.01
CA THR A 258 -67.69 21.11 34.77
C THR A 258 -67.43 20.80 33.29
N PRO A 259 -66.45 21.44 32.64
CA PRO A 259 -66.15 21.14 31.23
C PRO A 259 -65.69 19.68 31.09
N ALA A 260 -66.26 18.97 30.11
CA ALA A 260 -65.98 17.56 29.83
C ALA A 260 -64.48 17.24 29.59
N LEU A 261 -63.67 18.23 29.23
CA LEU A 261 -62.20 18.12 29.13
C LEU A 261 -61.51 17.80 30.48
N LEU A 262 -62.18 17.98 31.62
CA LEU A 262 -61.71 17.62 32.96
C LEU A 262 -62.36 16.34 33.50
N GLU A 263 -63.39 15.81 32.84
CA GLU A 263 -64.13 14.63 33.32
C GLU A 263 -63.48 13.32 32.84
N ASP A 264 -62.64 13.35 31.80
CA ASP A 264 -61.99 12.16 31.24
C ASP A 264 -60.73 11.69 32.03
N GLU A 265 -60.30 12.43 33.07
CA GLU A 265 -59.20 11.99 33.96
C GLU A 265 -59.69 11.40 35.31
N GLY A 266 -61.00 11.23 35.50
CA GLY A 266 -61.58 11.06 36.85
C GLY A 266 -62.21 9.71 37.22
N ASP A 267 -62.58 8.84 36.29
CA ASP A 267 -63.44 7.68 36.61
C ASP A 267 -62.85 6.33 36.16
N GLU A 268 -61.74 5.92 36.78
CA GLU A 268 -61.39 4.50 36.92
C GLU A 268 -61.80 3.98 38.31
N GLN A 269 -63.08 3.63 38.49
CA GLN A 269 -63.51 2.75 39.59
C GLN A 269 -63.56 1.29 39.14
N THR A 270 -62.41 0.63 39.37
CA THR A 270 -62.09 -0.78 39.60
C THR A 270 -63.25 -1.79 39.71
N PRO A 271 -62.97 -3.09 39.38
CA PRO A 271 -62.96 -4.04 40.49
C PRO A 271 -61.77 -5.00 40.50
N ALA A 272 -61.18 -5.12 41.69
CA ALA A 272 -60.50 -6.30 42.23
C ALA A 272 -59.34 -6.93 41.41
N GLY A 273 -58.13 -6.52 41.79
CA GLY A 273 -57.04 -7.46 42.04
C GLY A 273 -56.01 -7.64 40.93
N ARG A 274 -54.93 -6.86 40.97
CA ARG A 274 -53.56 -7.40 40.96
C ARG A 274 -52.54 -6.29 41.24
N ARG A 275 -51.48 -6.71 41.90
CA ARG A 275 -50.35 -5.93 42.37
C ARG A 275 -49.65 -5.21 41.23
N GLY A 276 -49.29 -3.95 41.50
CA GLY A 276 -48.09 -3.24 41.08
C GLY A 276 -47.79 -3.20 39.58
N HIS A 277 -47.82 -2.01 39.00
CA HIS A 277 -46.75 -1.50 38.14
C HIS A 277 -46.95 0.00 37.95
N ASP A 278 -46.05 0.79 38.54
CA ASP A 278 -45.78 2.16 38.09
C ASP A 278 -45.30 2.07 36.64
N GLN A 279 -46.14 2.46 35.69
CA GLN A 279 -45.71 2.78 34.33
C GLN A 279 -46.17 4.21 34.05
N SER A 280 -45.31 5.16 34.43
CA SER A 280 -45.48 6.55 34.03
C SER A 280 -45.15 6.72 32.55
N SER A 281 -45.92 7.56 31.86
CA SER A 281 -45.91 7.83 30.41
C SER A 281 -44.63 8.49 29.86
N THR A 282 -43.49 8.41 30.58
CA THR A 282 -42.23 9.04 30.19
C THR A 282 -41.06 8.07 30.37
N PRO A 283 -40.63 7.36 29.31
CA PRO A 283 -39.52 6.40 29.35
C PRO A 283 -38.19 6.98 29.87
N ARG A 284 -38.00 8.30 29.78
CA ARG A 284 -36.80 8.99 30.26
C ARG A 284 -36.71 9.15 31.77
N LEU A 285 -37.85 9.26 32.45
CA LEU A 285 -37.88 9.48 33.90
C LEU A 285 -37.67 8.15 34.65
N ASP A 286 -38.19 7.06 34.10
CA ASP A 286 -38.04 5.70 34.66
C ASP A 286 -36.57 5.22 34.61
N ALA A 287 -35.82 5.62 33.57
CA ALA A 287 -34.38 5.35 33.48
C ALA A 287 -33.56 6.06 34.58
N LEU A 288 -33.96 7.28 34.96
CA LEU A 288 -33.28 8.08 36.00
C LEU A 288 -33.58 7.59 37.42
N ILE A 289 -34.77 7.04 37.66
CA ILE A 289 -35.16 6.50 38.97
C ILE A 289 -34.48 5.15 39.20
N ARG A 290 -34.33 4.33 38.14
CA ARG A 290 -33.72 3.00 38.26
C ARG A 290 -32.19 3.02 38.44
N ASP A 291 -31.51 4.08 38.00
CA ASP A 291 -30.05 4.24 38.15
C ASP A 291 -29.62 4.82 39.51
N ASN A 292 -30.57 5.28 40.33
CA ASN A 292 -30.28 6.00 41.58
C ASN A 292 -30.86 5.33 42.84
N GLY A 293 -31.16 4.02 42.75
CA GLY A 293 -31.69 3.19 43.84
C GLY A 293 -30.82 1.99 44.17
#